data_AF-A0A843J5Q9-F1
#
_entry.id   AF-A0A843J5Q9-F1
#
_cell.length_a   1.000
_cell.length_b   1.000
_cell.length_c   1.000
_cell.angle_alpha   90.00
_cell.angle_beta   90.00
_cell.angle_gamma   90.00
#
_symmetry.space_group_name_H-M   'P 1'
#
loop_
_entity.id
_entity.type
_entity.pdbx_description
1 polymer ?
#
loop_
_entity_poly.entity_id
_entity_poly.type
_entity_poly.pdbx_seq_one_letter_code
_entity_poly.pdbx_strand_id
1 'polypeptide(L)'
;MKLQNKFLATIFLIMLAAFAGTVSAASADDENSGSAYLTITGVSSDPAVFMYGDTGTVTVKIKNTGTTSVNYQRADLFSKDIKILNDD
;
A
#
# COMPACT_ATOMS: atom_id res chain seq x y z
N MET A 1 -9.33 34.24 -57.49
CA MET A 1 -9.95 33.46 -56.39
C MET A 1 -9.26 32.13 -56.07
N LYS A 2 -8.87 31.29 -57.05
CA LYS A 2 -8.28 29.95 -56.76
C LYS A 2 -6.99 29.94 -55.92
N LEU A 3 -6.17 31.00 -55.95
CA LEU A 3 -4.91 31.07 -55.20
C LEU A 3 -5.10 31.43 -53.72
N GLN A 4 -6.12 32.23 -53.40
CA GLN A 4 -6.44 32.61 -52.02
C GLN A 4 -7.03 31.44 -51.22
N ASN A 5 -7.88 30.61 -51.85
CA ASN A 5 -8.43 29.40 -51.23
C ASN A 5 -7.36 28.34 -50.96
N LYS A 6 -6.33 28.24 -51.81
CA LYS A 6 -5.20 27.32 -51.60
C LYS A 6 -4.30 27.79 -50.45
N PHE A 7 -4.02 29.09 -50.37
CA PHE A 7 -3.25 29.67 -49.27
C PHE A 7 -3.97 29.53 -47.93
N LEU A 8 -5.29 29.75 -47.91
CA LEU A 8 -6.12 29.58 -46.72
C LEU A 8 -6.21 28.10 -46.27
N ALA A 9 -6.30 27.17 -47.22
CA ALA A 9 -6.28 25.74 -46.94
C ALA A 9 -4.93 25.27 -46.35
N THR A 10 -3.81 25.82 -46.83
CA THR A 10 -2.47 25.52 -46.27
C THR A 10 -2.32 26.02 -44.84
N ILE A 11 -2.82 27.23 -44.52
CA ILE A 11 -2.80 27.76 -43.16
C ILE A 11 -3.65 26.90 -42.22
N PHE A 12 -4.81 26.44 -42.66
CA PHE A 12 -5.69 25.57 -41.87
C PHE A 12 -5.04 24.20 -41.59
N LEU A 13 -4.31 23.65 -42.56
CA LEU A 13 -3.58 22.39 -42.40
C LEU A 13 -2.42 22.51 -41.39
N ILE A 14 -1.71 23.64 -41.38
CA ILE A 14 -0.63 23.92 -40.42
C ILE A 14 -1.18 24.09 -39.00
N MET A 15 -2.34 24.76 -38.86
CA MET A 15 -3.06 24.88 -37.58
C MET A 15 -3.49 23.53 -37.02
N LEU A 16 -3.97 22.62 -37.87
CA LEU A 16 -4.39 21.28 -37.47
C LEU A 16 -3.21 20.40 -37.03
N ALA A 17 -2.06 20.53 -37.70
CA ALA A 17 -0.83 19.84 -37.33
C ALA A 17 -0.26 20.34 -35.99
N ALA A 18 -0.42 21.63 -35.66
CA ALA A 18 -0.01 22.20 -34.38
C ALA A 18 -0.88 21.71 -33.20
N PHE A 19 -2.14 21.30 -33.44
CA PHE A 19 -3.04 20.80 -32.40
C PHE A 19 -2.82 19.32 -32.04
N ALA A 20 -2.16 18.54 -32.90
CA ALA A 20 -1.88 17.11 -32.66
C ALA A 20 -0.68 16.86 -31.72
N GLY A 21 0.03 17.92 -31.28
CA GLY A 21 1.35 17.82 -30.67
C GLY A 21 1.42 17.64 -29.15
N THR A 22 0.32 17.59 -28.42
CA THR A 22 0.37 17.43 -26.95
C THR A 22 -0.63 16.40 -26.44
N VAL A 23 -0.45 15.13 -26.84
CA VAL A 23 -0.80 14.04 -25.92
C VAL A 23 0.25 14.06 -24.81
N SER A 24 0.01 14.88 -23.80
CA SER A 24 0.67 14.69 -22.50
C SER A 24 0.23 13.31 -22.05
N ALA A 25 1.15 12.34 -22.05
CA ALA A 25 0.96 11.14 -21.29
C ALA A 25 0.74 11.60 -19.85
N ALA A 26 -0.50 11.49 -19.37
CA ALA A 26 -0.74 11.53 -17.94
C ALA A 26 0.11 10.37 -17.40
N SER A 27 1.24 10.70 -16.78
CA SER A 27 1.91 9.77 -15.90
C SER A 27 0.83 9.30 -14.94
N ALA A 28 0.46 8.02 -15.02
CA ALA A 28 -0.30 7.39 -13.97
C ALA A 28 0.51 7.65 -12.71
N ASP A 29 0.04 8.59 -11.91
CA ASP A 29 0.51 8.79 -10.57
C ASP A 29 0.34 7.42 -9.92
N ASP A 30 1.46 6.84 -9.53
CA ASP A 30 1.55 5.50 -8.98
C ASP A 30 0.94 5.59 -7.57
N GLU A 31 -0.39 5.61 -7.52
CA GLU A 31 -1.23 5.52 -6.31
C GLU A 31 -1.00 4.18 -5.57
N ASN A 32 -0.06 3.34 -6.05
CA ASN A 32 0.53 2.28 -5.25
C ASN A 32 1.74 2.81 -4.46
N SER A 33 1.51 3.84 -3.65
CA SER A 33 2.28 3.99 -2.41
C SER A 33 1.96 2.75 -1.57
N GLY A 34 2.78 1.70 -1.76
CA GLY A 34 2.45 0.34 -1.35
C GLY A 34 1.91 0.30 0.08
N SER A 35 0.79 -0.36 0.27
CA SER A 35 0.14 -0.38 1.56
C SER A 35 0.90 -1.29 2.53
N ALA A 36 1.09 -0.80 3.75
CA ALA A 36 1.61 -1.57 4.88
C ALA A 36 0.45 -2.30 5.58
N TYR A 37 0.38 -3.62 5.45
CA TYR A 37 -0.65 -4.42 6.12
C TYR A 37 0.00 -5.52 6.95
N LEU A 38 -0.24 -5.51 8.26
CA LEU A 38 0.16 -6.59 9.15
C LEU A 38 -1.07 -7.44 9.49
N THR A 39 -0.91 -8.75 9.45
CA THR A 39 -1.99 -9.69 9.78
C THR A 39 -1.46 -10.75 10.74
N ILE A 40 -2.22 -11.03 11.79
CA ILE A 40 -1.94 -12.16 12.69
C ILE A 40 -2.38 -13.44 11.97
N THR A 41 -1.44 -14.33 11.70
CA THR A 41 -1.67 -15.59 10.98
C THR A 41 -1.77 -16.79 11.91
N GLY A 42 -1.43 -16.62 13.18
CA GLY A 42 -1.59 -17.67 14.16
C GLY A 42 -1.29 -17.21 15.58
N VAL A 43 -1.93 -17.88 16.53
CA VAL A 43 -1.70 -17.75 17.96
C VAL A 43 -1.63 -19.16 18.53
N SER A 44 -0.61 -19.43 19.34
CA SER A 44 -0.47 -20.69 20.07
C SER A 44 0.10 -20.43 21.45
N SER A 45 -0.24 -21.27 22.42
CA SER A 45 0.29 -21.19 23.77
C SER A 45 0.86 -22.51 24.24
N ASP A 46 1.87 -22.43 25.09
CA ASP A 46 2.42 -23.54 25.84
C ASP A 46 2.57 -23.13 27.32
N PRO A 47 1.79 -23.70 28.25
CA PRO A 47 0.84 -24.80 28.06
C PRO A 47 -0.39 -24.43 27.21
N ALA A 48 -1.05 -25.44 26.66
CA ALA A 48 -2.25 -25.26 25.83
C ALA A 48 -3.42 -24.63 26.61
N VAL A 49 -3.48 -24.88 27.92
CA VAL A 49 -4.43 -24.28 28.85
C VAL A 49 -3.67 -23.80 30.07
N PHE A 50 -3.87 -22.54 30.45
CA PHE A 50 -3.31 -21.96 31.65
C PHE A 50 -4.25 -22.15 32.84
N MET A 51 -3.69 -22.55 33.98
CA MET A 51 -4.34 -22.50 35.29
C MET A 51 -3.74 -21.39 36.16
N TYR A 52 -4.40 -21.05 37.26
CA TYR A 52 -3.89 -20.05 38.20
C TYR A 52 -2.51 -20.47 38.74
N GLY A 53 -1.53 -19.58 38.56
CA GLY A 53 -0.14 -19.80 38.97
C GLY A 53 0.75 -20.38 37.87
N ASP A 54 0.20 -20.81 36.73
CA ASP A 54 1.00 -21.29 35.61
C ASP A 54 1.76 -20.13 34.95
N THR A 55 2.95 -20.46 34.45
CA THR A 55 3.73 -19.60 33.57
C THR A 55 3.98 -20.35 32.27
N GLY A 56 3.91 -19.63 31.16
CA GLY A 56 4.10 -20.22 29.84
C GLY A 56 4.33 -19.15 28.79
N THR A 57 4.40 -19.62 27.54
CA THR A 57 4.72 -18.78 26.40
C THR A 57 3.53 -18.72 25.46
N VAL A 58 3.15 -17.50 25.06
CA VAL A 58 2.20 -17.26 23.97
C VAL A 58 2.98 -16.83 22.74
N THR A 59 2.89 -17.59 21.66
CA THR A 59 3.51 -17.30 20.38
C THR A 59 2.48 -16.72 19.42
N VAL A 60 2.76 -15.52 18.90
CA VAL A 60 1.94 -14.84 17.89
C VAL A 60 2.73 -14.77 16.59
N LYS A 61 2.14 -15.23 15.50
CA LYS A 61 2.74 -15.16 14.16
C LYS A 61 2.16 -13.98 13.41
N ILE A 62 2.98 -13.00 13.09
CA ILE A 62 2.59 -11.79 12.35
C ILE A 62 3.20 -11.87 10.96
N LYS A 63 2.39 -11.62 9.93
CA LYS A 63 2.81 -11.58 8.53
C LYS A 63 2.52 -10.21 7.94
N ASN A 64 3.51 -9.61 7.28
CA ASN A 64 3.27 -8.48 6.39
C ASN A 64 2.63 -9.00 5.11
N THR A 65 1.38 -8.62 4.88
CA THR A 65 0.58 -8.94 3.68
C THR A 65 0.54 -7.78 2.70
N GLY A 66 1.17 -6.65 3.06
CA GLY A 66 1.33 -5.49 2.22
C GLY A 66 2.49 -5.60 1.23
N THR A 67 2.59 -4.60 0.36
CA THR A 67 3.64 -4.48 -0.66
C THR A 67 4.83 -3.63 -0.19
N THR A 68 4.68 -2.92 0.94
CA THR A 68 5.73 -2.11 1.55
C THR A 68 6.26 -2.75 2.83
N SER A 69 7.58 -2.65 3.06
CA SER A 69 8.22 -3.13 4.29
C SER A 69 7.74 -2.34 5.50
N VAL A 70 7.50 -3.03 6.61
CA VAL A 70 7.00 -2.43 7.86
C VAL A 70 7.99 -2.74 8.98
N ASN A 71 8.44 -1.69 9.67
CA ASN A 71 9.16 -1.85 10.92
C ASN A 71 8.14 -2.05 12.05
N TYR A 72 8.27 -3.14 12.81
CA TYR A 72 7.44 -3.41 13.98
C TYR A 72 8.32 -3.39 15.24
N GLN A 73 7.86 -2.71 16.29
CA GLN A 73 8.65 -2.50 17.51
C GLN A 73 8.13 -3.29 18.72
N ARG A 74 6.81 -3.51 18.82
CA ARG A 74 6.18 -4.17 19.98
C ARG A 74 4.89 -4.87 19.56
N ALA A 75 4.56 -5.95 20.27
CA ALA A 75 3.25 -6.58 20.24
C ALA A 75 2.70 -6.59 21.67
N ASP A 76 1.56 -5.93 21.88
CA ASP A 76 0.91 -5.86 23.18
C ASP A 76 -0.17 -6.93 23.29
N LEU A 77 -0.23 -7.62 24.44
CA LEU A 77 -1.28 -8.57 24.75
C LEU A 77 -2.25 -7.96 25.78
N PHE A 78 -3.45 -7.62 25.34
CA PHE A 78 -4.50 -7.10 26.23
C PHE A 78 -5.28 -8.26 26.85
N SER A 79 -5.02 -8.54 28.13
CA SER A 79 -5.76 -9.52 28.92
C SER A 79 -6.06 -8.99 30.32
N LYS A 80 -7.19 -9.38 30.88
CA LYS A 80 -7.53 -9.09 32.29
C LYS A 80 -6.98 -10.13 33.26
N ASP A 81 -6.82 -11.37 32.78
CA ASP A 81 -6.55 -12.53 33.64
C ASP A 81 -5.10 -13.03 33.49
N ILE A 82 -4.36 -12.52 32.50
CA ILE A 82 -2.98 -12.94 32.20
C ILE A 82 -2.06 -11.75 32.40
N LYS A 83 -1.03 -11.94 33.23
CA LYS A 83 0.05 -10.97 33.41
C LYS A 83 1.21 -11.32 32.47
N ILE A 84 1.66 -10.36 31.67
CA ILE A 84 2.86 -10.51 30.84
C ILE A 84 4.08 -10.36 31.75
N LEU A 85 5.03 -11.29 31.67
CA LEU A 85 6.24 -11.27 32.49
C LEU A 85 7.44 -10.58 31.80
N ASN A 86 7.41 -10.45 30.48
CA ASN A 86 8.50 -9.85 29.68
C ASN A 86 8.04 -8.53 29.02
N ASP A 87 7.42 -7.66 29.81
CA ASP A 87 6.87 -6.36 29.35
C ASP A 87 7.80 -5.16 29.66
N ASP A 88 8.96 -5.41 30.28
CA ASP A 88 9.97 -4.40 30.61
C ASP A 88 10.81 -3.97 29.39
#